data_AF-A0A151WPL1-F1
#
_entry.id   AF-A0A151WPL1-F1
#
_cell.length_a   1.000
_cell.length_b   1.000
_cell.length_c   1.000
_cell.angle_alpha   90.00
_cell.angle_beta   90.00
_cell.angle_gamma   90.00
#
_symmetry.space_group_name_H-M   'P 1'
#
loop_
_entity.id
_entity.type
_entity.pdbx_description
1 polymer ?
#
loop_
_entity_poly.entity_id
_entity_poly.type
_entity_poly.pdbx_seq_one_letter_code
_entity_poly.pdbx_strand_id
1 'polypeptide(L)'
;VELSNENISSSAKKLKTDRETSVPEDPNIGYRILNFLTVFSVLSECIKCKKCDSDVRFSIESTRGLGFKIVVSCSSCKPTFIPSCSYIKTAYEINTRFFFVMRLLGIGLRGAMKFCGLIDLPPTVQQTTYDMIIDNIHSAASSIVQLVLKQAVKEEQQEITKQNSSDDINAKSYGDEIEIIKKECVGHVQKRMGTRLRECKKKNSGIGGKNKLTAKFVDKLSIYYGLAIRRNSNSKDDMKKAI
;
A
#
# COMPACT_ATOMS: atom_id res chain seq x y z
N VAL A 1 4.04 24.25 -9.75
CA VAL A 1 2.71 24.66 -9.25
C VAL A 1 2.62 24.17 -7.83
N GLU A 2 2.78 25.06 -6.86
CA GLU A 2 2.62 24.73 -5.45
C GLU A 2 1.14 24.45 -5.18
N LEU A 3 0.82 23.28 -4.63
CA LEU A 3 -0.54 22.95 -4.21
C LEU A 3 -0.73 23.49 -2.80
N SER A 4 -1.63 24.48 -2.68
CA SER A 4 -1.97 25.16 -1.43
C SER A 4 -2.38 24.19 -0.32
N ASN A 5 -1.88 24.41 0.88
CA ASN A 5 -1.96 23.53 2.06
C ASN A 5 -3.38 23.35 2.68
N GLU A 6 -4.43 23.76 1.97
CA GLU A 6 -5.80 23.79 2.47
C GLU A 6 -6.60 22.55 2.06
N ASN A 7 -6.39 21.45 2.80
CA ASN A 7 -7.42 20.47 3.23
C ASN A 7 -6.78 19.24 3.91
N ILE A 8 -5.86 19.45 4.85
CA ILE A 8 -5.27 18.37 5.64
C ILE A 8 -6.35 17.73 6.53
N SER A 9 -6.79 16.53 6.16
CA SER A 9 -7.82 15.78 6.91
C SER A 9 -7.43 15.55 8.37
N SER A 10 -8.42 15.32 9.25
CA SER A 10 -8.18 15.02 10.66
C SER A 10 -7.30 13.77 10.89
N SER A 11 -7.27 12.83 9.93
CA SER A 11 -6.34 11.70 9.91
C SER A 11 -4.92 12.13 9.53
N ALA A 12 -4.76 12.97 8.51
CA ALA A 12 -3.45 13.49 8.10
C ALA A 12 -2.83 14.40 9.16
N LYS A 13 -3.63 15.15 9.93
CA LYS A 13 -3.15 15.92 11.10
C LYS A 13 -2.57 15.04 12.22
N LYS A 14 -2.94 13.75 12.30
CA LYS A 14 -2.38 12.76 13.24
C LYS A 14 -1.15 12.02 12.70
N LEU A 15 -0.88 12.13 11.39
CA LEU A 15 0.28 11.53 10.71
C LEU A 15 1.46 12.50 10.58
N LYS A 16 1.50 13.56 11.42
CA LYS A 16 2.69 14.38 11.63
C LYS A 16 3.73 13.62 12.47
N THR A 17 4.25 12.54 11.90
CA THR A 17 5.48 11.88 12.33
C THR A 17 6.65 12.49 11.54
N ASP A 18 7.74 12.84 12.24
CA ASP A 18 9.01 13.37 11.67
C ASP A 18 9.79 12.32 10.85
N ARG A 19 9.10 11.65 9.93
CA ARG A 19 9.62 10.62 9.03
C ARG A 19 9.25 10.93 7.58
N GLU A 20 9.44 12.18 7.20
CA GLU A 20 9.76 12.47 5.80
C GLU A 20 11.12 11.84 5.50
N THR A 21 11.11 10.61 5.01
CA THR A 21 12.29 9.98 4.43
C THR A 21 12.63 10.76 3.16
N SER A 22 13.50 11.76 3.28
CA SER A 22 13.96 12.58 2.16
C SER A 22 14.74 11.71 1.18
N VAL A 23 14.03 11.16 0.19
CA VAL A 23 14.64 10.48 -0.94
C VAL A 23 15.37 11.55 -1.77
N PRO A 24 16.69 11.44 -1.99
CA PRO A 24 17.40 12.41 -2.81
C PRO A 24 16.85 12.41 -4.24
N GLU A 25 16.25 13.53 -4.65
CA GLU A 25 15.80 13.74 -6.03
C GLU A 25 16.97 14.29 -6.86
N ASP A 26 17.59 13.45 -7.70
CA ASP A 26 18.47 13.93 -8.75
C ASP A 26 17.60 14.34 -9.96
N PRO A 27 17.55 15.64 -10.34
CA PRO A 27 16.74 16.10 -11.45
C PRO A 27 17.16 15.50 -12.81
N ASN A 28 18.38 14.95 -12.91
CA ASN A 28 18.89 14.27 -14.10
C ASN A 28 18.43 12.80 -14.20
N ILE A 29 18.00 12.19 -13.08
CA ILE A 29 17.56 10.78 -13.02
C ILE A 29 16.04 10.72 -13.13
N GLY A 30 15.54 10.95 -14.35
CA GLY A 30 14.10 10.98 -14.63
C GLY A 30 13.72 10.23 -15.91
N TYR A 31 12.62 9.47 -15.85
CA TYR A 31 12.00 8.91 -17.05
C TYR A 31 11.22 10.00 -17.82
N ARG A 32 11.22 9.91 -19.14
CA ARG A 32 10.46 10.76 -20.07
C ARG A 32 9.82 9.88 -21.14
N ILE A 33 8.60 10.21 -21.54
CA ILE A 33 7.91 9.59 -22.68
C ILE A 33 8.20 10.44 -23.91
N LEU A 34 8.59 9.82 -25.02
CA LEU A 34 8.91 10.48 -26.27
C LEU A 34 8.45 9.64 -27.46
N ASN A 35 8.14 10.29 -28.58
CA ASN A 35 7.90 9.59 -29.85
C ASN A 35 9.26 9.17 -30.43
N PHE A 36 9.52 7.86 -30.49
CA PHE A 36 10.81 7.34 -30.94
C PHE A 36 11.14 7.79 -32.37
N LEU A 37 10.19 7.67 -33.29
CA LEU A 37 10.42 8.00 -34.70
C LEU A 37 10.79 9.48 -34.85
N THR A 38 10.00 10.39 -34.27
CA THR A 38 10.23 11.85 -34.37
C THR A 38 11.56 12.27 -33.77
N VAL A 39 11.94 11.75 -32.60
CA VAL A 39 13.19 12.14 -31.94
C VAL A 39 14.40 11.54 -32.65
N PHE A 40 14.37 10.24 -32.96
CA PHE A 40 15.53 9.55 -33.49
C PHE A 40 15.74 9.74 -35.00
N SER A 41 14.74 10.17 -35.78
CA SER A 41 14.97 10.61 -37.16
C SER A 41 15.81 11.90 -37.18
N VAL A 42 15.39 12.93 -36.44
CA VAL A 42 16.12 14.21 -36.37
C VAL A 42 17.52 14.02 -35.77
N LEU A 43 17.66 13.18 -34.73
CA LEU A 43 18.99 12.85 -34.20
C LEU A 43 19.89 12.16 -35.22
N SER A 44 19.35 11.35 -36.14
CA SER A 44 20.15 10.67 -37.17
C SER A 44 20.75 11.62 -38.21
N GLU A 45 20.11 12.77 -38.45
CA GLU A 45 20.62 13.84 -39.32
C GLU A 45 21.68 14.70 -38.62
N CYS A 46 21.67 14.73 -37.28
CA CYS A 46 22.53 15.58 -36.47
C CYS A 46 23.83 14.90 -36.00
N ILE A 47 23.98 13.57 -36.15
CA ILE A 47 25.14 12.82 -35.63
C ILE A 47 25.66 11.78 -36.63
N LYS A 48 26.97 11.49 -36.55
CA LYS A 48 27.66 10.50 -37.40
C LYS A 48 28.35 9.40 -36.60
N CYS A 49 28.66 8.28 -37.27
CA CYS A 49 29.43 7.20 -36.65
C CYS A 49 30.89 7.60 -36.45
N LYS A 50 31.32 7.81 -35.20
CA LYS A 50 32.69 8.21 -34.83
C LYS A 50 33.82 7.29 -35.37
N LYS A 51 33.51 6.07 -35.82
CA LYS A 51 34.49 5.10 -36.35
C LYS A 51 34.66 5.12 -37.87
N CYS A 52 33.63 5.45 -38.64
CA CYS A 52 33.64 5.35 -40.11
C CYS A 52 33.02 6.56 -40.82
N ASP A 53 32.68 7.62 -40.07
CA ASP A 53 32.07 8.89 -40.50
C ASP A 53 30.75 8.79 -41.32
N SER A 54 30.22 7.58 -41.49
CA SER A 54 28.94 7.34 -42.15
C SER A 54 27.75 7.65 -41.24
N ASP A 55 26.62 7.91 -41.88
CA ASP A 55 25.35 8.22 -41.23
C ASP A 55 24.90 7.08 -40.31
N VAL A 56 24.29 7.45 -39.19
CA VAL A 56 23.74 6.47 -38.24
C VAL A 56 22.25 6.25 -38.50
N ARG A 57 21.76 5.06 -38.12
CA ARG A 57 20.34 4.74 -38.07
C ARG A 57 19.99 4.17 -36.72
N PHE A 58 18.88 4.62 -36.18
CA PHE A 58 18.31 4.15 -34.92
C PHE A 58 17.15 3.19 -35.18
N SER A 59 17.10 2.09 -34.43
CA SER A 59 15.95 1.19 -34.42
C SER A 59 15.69 0.65 -33.01
N ILE A 60 14.57 -0.06 -32.85
CA ILE A 60 14.14 -0.66 -31.59
C ILE A 60 14.31 -2.18 -31.69
N GLU A 61 14.92 -2.80 -30.68
CA GLU A 61 14.99 -4.25 -30.52
C GLU A 61 14.65 -4.70 -29.09
N SER A 62 14.45 -6.02 -28.92
CA SER A 62 14.31 -6.66 -27.60
C SER A 62 13.18 -6.07 -26.74
N THR A 63 12.09 -5.60 -27.36
CA THR A 63 10.93 -4.99 -26.68
C THR A 63 10.24 -6.00 -25.76
N ARG A 64 10.05 -5.63 -24.49
CA ARG A 64 9.33 -6.40 -23.47
C ARG A 64 8.51 -5.45 -22.60
N GLY A 65 7.22 -5.35 -22.90
CA GLY A 65 6.37 -4.31 -22.32
C GLY A 65 6.85 -2.92 -22.75
N LEU A 66 7.00 -2.02 -21.78
CA LEU A 66 7.47 -0.65 -22.01
C LEU A 66 8.99 -0.51 -22.16
N GLY A 67 9.76 -1.58 -21.92
CA GLY A 67 11.22 -1.58 -22.02
C GLY A 67 11.73 -2.18 -23.34
N PHE A 68 12.84 -1.64 -23.86
CA PHE A 68 13.41 -2.01 -25.16
C PHE A 68 14.91 -1.66 -25.21
N LYS A 69 15.58 -2.02 -26.31
CA LYS A 69 16.92 -1.53 -26.65
C LYS A 69 16.84 -0.58 -27.83
N ILE A 70 17.54 0.54 -27.72
CA ILE A 70 17.88 1.41 -28.85
C ILE A 70 19.09 0.77 -29.53
N VAL A 71 18.97 0.48 -30.83
CA VAL A 71 20.08 0.00 -31.65
C VAL A 71 20.60 1.17 -32.47
N VAL A 72 21.89 1.45 -32.35
CA VAL A 72 22.60 2.44 -33.18
C VAL A 72 23.43 1.69 -34.20
N SER A 73 23.13 1.87 -35.48
CA SER A 73 23.74 1.14 -36.60
C SER A 73 24.27 2.11 -37.65
N CYS A 74 25.21 1.66 -38.48
CA CYS A 74 25.71 2.38 -39.66
C CYS A 74 26.17 1.37 -40.71
N SER A 75 26.60 1.82 -41.89
CA SER A 75 26.98 0.96 -43.03
C SER A 75 28.10 -0.05 -42.75
N SER A 76 29.02 0.26 -41.84
CA SER A 76 30.36 -0.36 -41.83
C SER A 76 30.87 -0.77 -40.45
N CYS A 77 30.09 -0.56 -39.38
CA CYS A 77 30.45 -0.96 -38.02
C CYS A 77 29.41 -1.87 -37.38
N LYS A 78 29.85 -2.69 -36.41
CA LYS A 78 28.96 -3.49 -35.57
C LYS A 78 27.95 -2.58 -34.81
N PRO A 79 26.65 -2.91 -34.79
CA PRO A 79 25.66 -2.13 -34.05
C PRO A 79 25.97 -2.02 -32.56
N THR A 80 25.62 -0.87 -31.98
CA THR A 80 25.69 -0.60 -30.54
C THR A 80 24.30 -0.69 -29.94
N PHE A 81 24.18 -1.35 -28.78
CA PHE A 81 22.90 -1.61 -28.12
C PHE A 81 22.84 -0.83 -26.80
N ILE A 82 21.87 0.08 -26.70
CA ILE A 82 21.66 0.92 -25.51
C ILE A 82 20.32 0.49 -24.89
N PRO A 83 20.29 -0.09 -23.68
CA PRO A 83 19.03 -0.45 -23.03
C PRO A 83 18.29 0.82 -22.60
N SER A 84 16.96 0.87 -22.79
CA SER A 84 16.14 2.03 -22.40
C SER A 84 16.07 2.24 -20.88
N CYS A 85 16.32 1.17 -20.10
CA CYS A 85 16.50 1.19 -18.66
C CYS A 85 17.13 -0.13 -18.17
N SER A 86 17.42 -0.22 -16.88
CA SER A 86 18.00 -1.40 -16.23
C SER A 86 17.19 -2.66 -16.54
N TYR A 87 17.87 -3.74 -16.89
CA TYR A 87 17.26 -5.06 -17.10
C TYR A 87 17.46 -5.91 -15.84
N ILE A 88 16.37 -6.21 -15.13
CA ILE A 88 16.41 -6.84 -13.81
C ILE A 88 15.76 -8.22 -13.90
N LYS A 89 16.56 -9.27 -13.67
CA LYS A 89 16.19 -10.69 -13.82
C LYS A 89 15.68 -11.00 -15.25
N THR A 90 14.37 -10.91 -15.47
CA THR A 90 13.68 -11.33 -16.71
C THR A 90 12.94 -10.19 -17.43
N ALA A 91 12.91 -8.99 -16.84
CA ALA A 91 12.16 -7.84 -17.35
C ALA A 91 12.91 -6.52 -17.15
N TYR A 92 12.57 -5.51 -17.97
CA TYR A 92 13.03 -4.15 -17.75
C TYR A 92 12.36 -3.51 -16.52
N GLU A 93 13.15 -2.75 -15.75
CA GLU A 93 12.76 -2.06 -14.53
C GLU A 93 11.50 -1.18 -14.70
N ILE A 94 11.36 -0.52 -15.84
CA ILE A 94 10.21 0.34 -16.16
C ILE A 94 8.87 -0.39 -16.05
N ASN A 95 8.82 -1.69 -16.35
CA ASN A 95 7.60 -2.48 -16.21
C ASN A 95 7.21 -2.65 -14.73
N THR A 96 8.18 -2.86 -13.85
CA THR A 96 7.95 -2.96 -12.40
C THR A 96 7.44 -1.63 -11.84
N ARG A 97 8.07 -0.50 -12.22
CA ARG A 97 7.60 0.85 -11.84
C ARG A 97 6.16 1.11 -12.32
N PHE A 98 5.88 0.79 -13.58
CA PHE A 98 4.57 0.95 -14.20
C PHE A 98 3.49 0.12 -13.49
N PHE A 99 3.73 -1.17 -13.24
CA PHE A 99 2.75 -2.02 -12.55
C PHE A 99 2.61 -1.72 -11.07
N PHE A 100 3.65 -1.22 -10.40
CA PHE A 100 3.54 -0.70 -9.04
C PHE A 100 2.54 0.46 -8.97
N VAL A 101 2.68 1.46 -9.85
CA VAL A 101 1.74 2.60 -9.93
C VAL A 101 0.35 2.15 -10.33
N MET A 102 0.20 1.29 -11.34
CA MET A 102 -1.11 0.73 -11.72
C MET A 102 -1.78 0.02 -10.54
N ARG A 103 -1.02 -0.74 -9.73
CA ARG A 103 -1.57 -1.44 -8.57
C ARG A 103 -1.99 -0.49 -7.45
N LEU A 104 -1.27 0.61 -7.22
CA LEU A 104 -1.69 1.69 -6.31
C LEU A 104 -3.01 2.35 -6.75
N LEU A 105 -3.22 2.49 -8.06
CA LEU A 105 -4.46 2.99 -8.64
C LEU A 105 -5.60 1.93 -8.67
N GLY A 106 -5.38 0.72 -8.14
CA GLY A 106 -6.33 -0.38 -8.18
C GLY A 106 -6.46 -1.07 -9.55
N ILE A 107 -5.59 -0.73 -10.50
CA ILE A 107 -5.63 -1.20 -11.89
C ILE A 107 -4.80 -2.47 -12.04
N GLY A 108 -5.42 -3.54 -12.56
CA GLY A 108 -4.73 -4.79 -12.95
C GLY A 108 -4.37 -4.81 -14.44
N LEU A 109 -3.69 -5.89 -14.89
CA LEU A 109 -3.15 -6.03 -16.26
C LEU A 109 -4.10 -5.59 -17.38
N ARG A 110 -5.37 -6.04 -17.36
CA ARG A 110 -6.37 -5.69 -18.39
C ARG A 110 -6.66 -4.19 -18.47
N GLY A 111 -6.59 -3.47 -17.34
CA GLY A 111 -6.74 -2.02 -17.33
C GLY A 111 -5.46 -1.31 -17.79
N ALA A 112 -4.30 -1.84 -17.42
CA ALA A 112 -3.00 -1.34 -17.90
C ALA A 112 -2.83 -1.51 -19.42
N MET A 113 -3.27 -2.64 -20.00
CA MET A 113 -3.32 -2.85 -21.44
C MET A 113 -4.22 -1.83 -22.15
N LYS A 114 -5.42 -1.57 -21.60
CA LYS A 114 -6.31 -0.52 -22.12
C LYS A 114 -5.67 0.87 -22.02
N PHE A 115 -5.04 1.18 -20.90
CA PHE A 115 -4.32 2.44 -20.72
C PHE A 115 -3.25 2.63 -21.79
N CYS A 116 -2.35 1.65 -21.99
CA CYS A 116 -1.33 1.71 -23.03
C CYS A 116 -1.93 1.93 -24.43
N GLY A 117 -2.98 1.18 -24.79
CA GLY A 117 -3.66 1.36 -26.08
C GLY A 117 -4.38 2.71 -26.26
N LEU A 118 -4.82 3.34 -25.16
CA LEU A 118 -5.47 4.66 -25.20
C LEU A 118 -4.50 5.83 -25.33
N ILE A 119 -3.22 5.64 -24.95
CA ILE A 119 -2.17 6.67 -25.02
C ILE A 119 -1.03 6.31 -26.00
N ASP A 120 -1.32 5.42 -26.96
CA ASP A 120 -0.42 4.98 -28.04
C ASP A 120 0.96 4.47 -27.53
N LEU A 121 0.94 3.71 -26.43
CA LEU A 121 2.11 3.00 -25.92
C LEU A 121 2.15 1.53 -26.39
N PRO A 122 3.34 0.93 -26.50
CA PRO A 122 3.48 -0.49 -26.84
C PRO A 122 2.72 -1.39 -25.85
N PRO A 123 2.24 -2.57 -26.29
CA PRO A 123 1.55 -3.53 -25.44
C PRO A 123 2.35 -3.87 -24.17
N THR A 124 1.65 -4.07 -23.07
CA THR A 124 2.27 -4.45 -21.80
C THR A 124 2.91 -5.85 -21.87
N VAL A 125 3.66 -6.22 -20.82
CA VAL A 125 4.20 -7.58 -20.68
C VAL A 125 3.11 -8.66 -20.70
N GLN A 126 3.53 -9.90 -21.02
CA GLN A 126 2.69 -11.09 -20.97
C GLN A 126 2.20 -11.40 -19.55
N GLN A 127 1.06 -12.09 -19.42
CA GLN A 127 0.44 -12.47 -18.14
C GLN A 127 1.44 -13.09 -17.14
N THR A 128 2.23 -14.08 -17.55
CA THR A 128 3.26 -14.73 -16.73
C THR A 128 4.31 -13.76 -16.18
N THR A 129 4.73 -12.79 -16.99
CA THR A 129 5.69 -11.75 -16.57
C THR A 129 5.04 -10.73 -15.66
N TYR A 130 3.77 -10.40 -15.87
CA TYR A 130 2.99 -9.55 -14.97
C TYR A 130 2.83 -10.20 -13.60
N ASP A 131 2.47 -11.48 -13.54
CA ASP A 131 2.31 -12.21 -12.28
C ASP A 131 3.63 -12.24 -11.49
N MET A 132 4.75 -12.56 -12.15
CA MET A 132 6.09 -12.43 -11.56
C MET A 132 6.39 -11.02 -11.02
N ILE A 133 6.01 -9.96 -11.75
CA ILE A 133 6.23 -8.57 -11.30
C ILE A 133 5.39 -8.28 -10.05
N ILE A 134 4.13 -8.70 -10.02
CA ILE A 134 3.23 -8.52 -8.87
C ILE A 134 3.74 -9.29 -7.65
N ASP A 135 4.24 -10.52 -7.81
CA ASP A 135 4.80 -11.31 -6.71
C ASP A 135 6.06 -10.67 -6.11
N ASN A 136 6.96 -10.15 -6.97
CA ASN A 136 8.14 -9.40 -6.50
C ASN A 136 7.72 -8.12 -5.74
N ILE A 137 6.73 -7.37 -6.25
CA ILE A 137 6.18 -6.17 -5.60
C ILE A 137 5.55 -6.52 -4.24
N HIS A 138 4.74 -7.58 -4.20
CA HIS A 138 4.07 -8.04 -2.97
C HIS A 138 5.08 -8.49 -1.91
N SER A 139 6.14 -9.21 -2.32
CA SER A 139 7.21 -9.65 -1.43
C SER A 139 8.00 -8.48 -0.83
N ALA A 140 8.33 -7.48 -1.66
CA ALA A 140 9.01 -6.26 -1.21
C ALA A 140 8.13 -5.44 -0.26
N ALA A 141 6.87 -5.20 -0.63
CA ALA A 141 5.91 -4.46 0.20
C ALA A 141 5.66 -5.15 1.55
N SER A 142 5.49 -6.48 1.55
CA SER A 142 5.31 -7.25 2.79
C SER A 142 6.53 -7.17 3.72
N SER A 143 7.74 -7.17 3.15
CA SER A 143 8.98 -7.01 3.92
C SER A 143 9.07 -5.62 4.56
N ILE A 144 8.71 -4.57 3.82
CA ILE A 144 8.64 -3.18 4.36
C ILE A 144 7.59 -3.09 5.47
N VAL A 145 6.40 -3.66 5.27
CA VAL A 145 5.35 -3.69 6.31
C VAL A 145 5.83 -4.39 7.58
N GLN A 146 6.52 -5.53 7.48
CA GLN A 146 7.10 -6.20 8.64
C GLN A 146 8.14 -5.35 9.37
N LEU A 147 8.98 -4.61 8.65
CA LEU A 147 9.96 -3.70 9.24
C LEU A 147 9.28 -2.53 9.96
N VAL A 148 8.31 -1.88 9.31
CA VAL A 148 7.53 -0.76 9.89
C VAL A 148 6.78 -1.22 11.14
N LEU A 149 6.13 -2.38 11.11
CA LEU A 149 5.43 -2.93 12.29
C LEU A 149 6.40 -3.26 13.44
N LYS A 150 7.54 -3.88 13.16
CA LYS A 150 8.58 -4.14 14.18
C LYS A 150 9.11 -2.84 14.79
N GLN A 151 9.24 -1.79 13.98
CA GLN A 151 9.75 -0.50 14.42
C GLN A 151 8.72 0.27 15.26
N ALA A 152 7.44 0.26 14.86
CA ALA A 152 6.34 0.81 15.64
C ALA A 152 6.17 0.11 17.01
N VAL A 153 6.35 -1.21 17.08
CA VAL A 153 6.33 -1.94 18.37
C VAL A 153 7.46 -1.48 19.31
N LYS A 154 8.66 -1.21 18.79
CA LYS A 154 9.78 -0.69 19.60
C LYS A 154 9.52 0.73 20.10
N GLU A 155 8.91 1.59 19.28
CA GLU A 155 8.52 2.94 19.67
C GLU A 155 7.48 2.92 20.80
N GLU A 156 6.42 2.13 20.65
CA GLU A 156 5.39 1.97 21.70
C GLU A 156 6.00 1.45 23.01
N GLN A 157 6.92 0.48 22.94
CA GLN A 157 7.66 -0.01 24.10
C GLN A 157 8.49 1.09 24.77
N GLN A 158 9.20 1.91 23.98
CA GLN A 158 10.01 3.01 24.51
C GLN A 158 9.16 4.10 25.19
N GLU A 159 8.00 4.44 24.63
CA GLU A 159 7.09 5.41 25.27
C GLU A 159 6.47 4.85 26.55
N ILE A 160 6.11 3.57 26.59
CA ILE A 160 5.64 2.90 27.81
C ILE A 160 6.73 2.91 28.91
N THR A 161 7.99 2.63 28.55
CA THR A 161 9.12 2.67 29.51
C THR A 161 9.42 4.09 30.01
N LYS A 162 9.20 5.13 29.20
CA LYS A 162 9.34 6.53 29.65
C LYS A 162 8.22 6.97 30.60
N GLN A 163 7.03 6.38 30.52
CA GLN A 163 5.87 6.75 31.33
C GLN A 163 5.80 6.02 32.67
N ASN A 164 6.39 4.82 32.78
CA ASN A 164 6.30 4.00 33.98
C ASN A 164 7.56 4.10 34.87
N SER A 165 7.54 5.08 35.76
CA SER A 165 8.42 5.15 36.94
C SER A 165 7.63 4.87 38.23
N SER A 166 7.11 3.64 38.40
CA SER A 166 6.71 2.99 39.69
C SER A 166 5.84 1.71 39.49
N ASP A 167 6.46 0.54 39.61
CA ASP A 167 6.17 -0.71 40.38
C ASP A 167 4.77 -1.39 40.54
N ASP A 168 4.79 -2.75 40.62
CA ASP A 168 3.80 -3.77 41.16
C ASP A 168 2.47 -4.07 40.41
N ILE A 169 1.90 -5.31 40.22
CA ILE A 169 2.35 -6.74 40.26
C ILE A 169 1.74 -7.64 39.11
N ASN A 170 2.63 -8.22 38.30
CA ASN A 170 2.68 -9.31 37.29
C ASN A 170 1.59 -10.41 37.02
N ALA A 171 1.56 -10.86 35.74
CA ALA A 171 1.19 -12.23 35.33
C ALA A 171 2.14 -12.84 34.25
N LYS A 172 3.42 -12.91 34.63
CA LYS A 172 4.61 -13.60 34.12
C LYS A 172 4.94 -13.47 32.63
N SER A 173 5.21 -12.23 32.24
CA SER A 173 6.20 -11.89 31.18
C SER A 173 7.02 -10.61 31.46
N TYR A 174 6.74 -9.87 32.55
CA TYR A 174 7.25 -8.50 32.78
C TYR A 174 7.58 -8.24 34.26
N GLY A 175 8.61 -8.91 34.82
CA GLY A 175 9.06 -8.77 36.22
C GLY A 175 8.02 -9.24 37.25
N ASP A 176 8.31 -9.45 38.54
CA ASP A 176 7.26 -9.67 39.57
C ASP A 176 6.59 -8.33 40.00
N GLU A 177 6.54 -7.40 39.03
CA GLU A 177 6.14 -5.99 39.06
C GLU A 177 5.00 -5.74 38.03
N ILE A 178 4.42 -4.53 37.97
CA ILE A 178 3.41 -4.07 36.98
C ILE A 178 2.07 -4.86 36.94
N GLU A 179 1.02 -4.31 37.57
CA GLU A 179 -0.32 -4.93 37.65
C GLU A 179 -1.06 -4.89 36.31
N ILE A 180 -1.28 -6.07 35.72
CA ILE A 180 -1.92 -6.20 34.40
C ILE A 180 -3.46 -6.13 34.52
N ILE A 181 -4.00 -4.91 34.49
CA ILE A 181 -5.45 -4.66 34.44
C ILE A 181 -6.00 -5.02 33.04
N LYS A 182 -6.54 -6.24 32.90
CA LYS A 182 -7.21 -6.72 31.67
C LYS A 182 -8.48 -5.91 31.36
N LYS A 183 -8.39 -4.94 30.46
CA LYS A 183 -9.55 -4.20 29.92
C LYS A 183 -10.34 -5.06 28.94
N GLU A 184 -11.67 -5.10 29.07
CA GLU A 184 -12.53 -5.82 28.11
C GLU A 184 -12.68 -5.05 26.80
N CYS A 185 -12.51 -5.74 25.66
CA CYS A 185 -12.79 -5.12 24.37
C CYS A 185 -14.31 -5.05 24.13
N VAL A 186 -14.77 -3.98 23.45
CA VAL A 186 -16.20 -3.75 23.20
C VAL A 186 -16.85 -4.95 22.50
N GLY A 187 -16.15 -5.59 21.55
CA GLY A 187 -16.63 -6.80 20.88
C GLY A 187 -16.87 -7.99 21.82
N HIS A 188 -16.10 -8.11 22.92
CA HIS A 188 -16.34 -9.13 23.95
C HIS A 188 -17.60 -8.82 24.76
N VAL A 189 -17.82 -7.56 25.14
CA VAL A 189 -19.04 -7.10 25.82
C VAL A 189 -20.29 -7.41 24.97
N GLN A 190 -20.25 -7.10 23.67
CA GLN A 190 -21.33 -7.40 22.73
C GLN A 190 -21.63 -8.90 22.65
N LYS A 191 -20.59 -9.75 22.55
CA LYS A 191 -20.75 -11.22 22.55
C LYS A 191 -21.36 -11.73 23.85
N ARG A 192 -20.85 -11.29 25.01
CA ARG A 192 -21.33 -11.72 26.34
C ARG A 192 -22.80 -11.35 26.56
N MET A 193 -23.18 -10.13 26.22
CA MET A 193 -24.57 -9.66 26.26
C MET A 193 -25.48 -10.50 25.36
N GLY A 194 -25.07 -10.73 24.10
CA GLY A 194 -25.82 -11.56 23.16
C GLY A 194 -26.02 -13.00 23.65
N THR A 195 -24.99 -13.62 24.23
CA THR A 195 -25.08 -14.96 24.84
C THR A 195 -26.05 -14.98 26.02
N ARG A 196 -25.91 -14.07 27.00
CA ARG A 196 -26.81 -13.99 28.16
C ARG A 196 -28.28 -13.78 27.75
N LEU A 197 -28.55 -12.90 26.79
CA LEU A 197 -29.92 -12.69 26.28
C LEU A 197 -30.49 -13.95 25.59
N ARG A 198 -29.67 -14.70 24.84
CA ARG A 198 -30.06 -15.97 24.22
C ARG A 198 -30.33 -17.06 25.27
N GLU A 199 -29.56 -17.10 26.36
CA GLU A 199 -29.79 -18.00 27.49
C GLU A 199 -31.06 -17.66 28.27
N CYS A 200 -31.27 -16.39 28.62
CA CYS A 200 -32.51 -15.92 29.25
C CYS A 200 -33.75 -16.29 28.41
N LYS A 201 -33.66 -16.13 27.08
CA LYS A 201 -34.74 -16.53 26.15
C LYS A 201 -34.99 -18.04 26.14
N LYS A 202 -33.96 -18.87 26.30
CA LYS A 202 -34.10 -20.33 26.40
C LYS A 202 -34.73 -20.75 27.72
N LYS A 203 -34.31 -20.15 28.84
CA LYS A 203 -34.81 -20.47 30.19
C LYS A 203 -36.25 -19.98 30.41
N ASN A 204 -36.59 -18.80 29.89
CA ASN A 204 -37.91 -18.20 30.03
C ASN A 204 -38.63 -18.14 28.67
N SER A 205 -39.36 -19.19 28.30
CA SER A 205 -40.11 -19.26 27.02
C SER A 205 -41.06 -18.06 26.83
N GLY A 206 -41.63 -17.52 27.91
CA GLY A 206 -42.52 -16.35 27.91
C GLY A 206 -41.93 -15.04 27.38
N ILE A 207 -40.59 -14.88 27.34
CA ILE A 207 -39.94 -13.69 26.74
C ILE A 207 -39.59 -13.88 25.26
N GLY A 208 -39.82 -15.06 24.68
CA GLY A 208 -39.74 -15.31 23.25
C GLY A 208 -41.08 -15.06 22.52
N GLY A 209 -41.02 -14.79 21.22
CA GLY A 209 -42.21 -14.69 20.36
C GLY A 209 -42.19 -13.51 19.39
N LYS A 210 -43.29 -13.37 18.62
CA LYS A 210 -43.56 -12.19 17.79
C LYS A 210 -43.64 -10.95 18.68
N ASN A 211 -43.01 -9.85 18.27
CA ASN A 211 -42.87 -8.61 19.05
C ASN A 211 -42.18 -8.74 20.43
N LYS A 212 -41.44 -9.83 20.67
CA LYS A 212 -40.65 -10.06 21.90
C LYS A 212 -39.16 -10.30 21.56
N LEU A 213 -38.38 -10.93 22.46
CA LEU A 213 -36.94 -11.16 22.31
C LEU A 213 -36.65 -12.20 21.22
N THR A 214 -36.61 -11.76 19.97
CA THR A 214 -36.18 -12.56 18.81
C THR A 214 -34.67 -12.57 18.66
N ALA A 215 -34.09 -13.54 17.93
CA ALA A 215 -32.65 -13.59 17.68
C ALA A 215 -32.15 -12.31 16.99
N LYS A 216 -32.85 -11.85 15.94
CA LYS A 216 -32.57 -10.58 15.25
C LYS A 216 -32.63 -9.36 16.18
N PHE A 217 -33.50 -9.38 17.20
CA PHE A 217 -33.58 -8.30 18.19
C PHE A 217 -32.42 -8.33 19.18
N VAL A 218 -31.99 -9.52 19.64
CA VAL A 218 -30.77 -9.69 20.44
C VAL A 218 -29.54 -9.17 19.70
N ASP A 219 -29.42 -9.45 18.40
CA ASP A 219 -28.29 -8.97 17.60
C ASP A 219 -28.30 -7.44 17.45
N LYS A 220 -29.47 -6.84 17.18
CA LYS A 220 -29.62 -5.37 17.17
C LYS A 220 -29.28 -4.73 18.52
N LEU A 221 -29.77 -5.29 19.63
CA LEU A 221 -29.45 -4.81 20.98
C LEU A 221 -27.94 -4.89 21.28
N SER A 222 -27.31 -6.02 20.94
CA SER A 222 -25.87 -6.20 21.14
C SER A 222 -25.05 -5.23 20.29
N ILE A 223 -25.49 -4.92 19.06
CA ILE A 223 -24.89 -3.89 18.22
C ILE A 223 -25.06 -2.50 18.83
N TYR A 224 -26.29 -2.13 19.23
CA TYR A 224 -26.60 -0.84 19.85
C TYR A 224 -25.73 -0.57 21.08
N TYR A 225 -25.66 -1.52 22.01
CA TYR A 225 -24.89 -1.41 23.25
C TYR A 225 -23.39 -1.14 22.98
N GLY A 226 -22.80 -1.87 22.03
CA GLY A 226 -21.41 -1.66 21.63
C GLY A 226 -21.18 -0.38 20.81
N LEU A 227 -22.21 0.22 20.22
CA LEU A 227 -22.13 1.56 19.62
C LEU A 227 -22.25 2.65 20.69
N ALA A 228 -23.09 2.49 21.71
CA ALA A 228 -23.17 3.40 22.85
C ALA A 228 -21.83 3.50 23.58
N ILE A 229 -21.17 2.37 23.84
CA ILE A 229 -19.81 2.33 24.41
C ILE A 229 -18.80 3.04 23.50
N ARG A 230 -18.80 2.75 22.19
CA ARG A 230 -17.84 3.34 21.24
C ARG A 230 -18.00 4.84 21.03
N ARG A 231 -19.23 5.36 21.12
CA ARG A 231 -19.53 6.80 20.95
C ARG A 231 -19.17 7.62 22.19
N ASN A 232 -19.14 6.99 23.37
CA ASN A 232 -18.87 7.63 24.65
C ASN A 232 -17.57 7.09 25.30
N SER A 233 -16.60 6.66 24.49
CA SER A 233 -15.37 6.00 24.98
C SER A 233 -14.53 6.85 25.94
N ASN A 234 -14.74 8.17 25.93
CA ASN A 234 -13.92 9.15 26.64
C ASN A 234 -14.53 9.58 27.99
N SER A 235 -15.74 9.11 28.33
CA SER A 235 -16.48 9.51 29.52
C SER A 235 -17.30 8.34 30.08
N LYS A 236 -17.00 7.94 31.32
CA LYS A 236 -17.69 6.84 32.00
C LYS A 236 -19.16 7.19 32.28
N ASP A 237 -19.45 8.44 32.60
CA ASP A 237 -20.80 8.89 32.95
C ASP A 237 -21.68 9.04 31.73
N ASP A 238 -21.16 9.55 30.60
CA ASP A 238 -21.90 9.57 29.32
C ASP A 238 -22.13 8.14 28.79
N MET A 239 -21.15 7.25 28.97
CA MET A 239 -21.31 5.83 28.64
C MET A 239 -22.42 5.17 29.48
N LYS A 240 -22.48 5.48 30.78
CA LYS A 240 -23.55 5.02 31.68
C LYS A 240 -24.92 5.63 31.33
N LYS A 241 -24.95 6.87 30.82
CA LYS A 241 -26.17 7.58 30.41
C LYS A 241 -26.71 7.12 29.04
N ALA A 242 -25.85 6.58 28.19
CA ALA A 242 -26.20 6.10 26.84
C ALA A 242 -26.61 4.61 26.79
N ILE A 243 -26.66 3.93 27.94
CA ILE A 243 -26.90 2.49 28.11
C ILE A 243 -28.19 2.24 28.88
#